data_AF-A0A2H1K277-F1
#
_entry.id   AF-A0A2H1K277-F1
#
_cell.length_a   1.000
_cell.length_b   1.000
_cell.length_c   1.000
_cell.angle_alpha   90.00
_cell.angle_beta   90.00
_cell.angle_gamma   90.00
#
_symmetry.space_group_name_H-M   'P 1'
#
loop_
_entity.id
_entity.type
_entity.pdbx_description
1 polymer ?
#
loop_
_entity_poly.entity_id
_entity_poly.type
_entity_poly.pdbx_seq_one_letter_code
_entity_poly.pdbx_strand_id
1 'polypeptide(L)'
;MDLARREVEELRESWLKQRELFKRLENDKLSSNDRQRVERLQHSIRAQLTSYGFKSLEPSEVEIDKTTYRPVHEGFDLGFDLSASDMIRLIWAYLFGVLEIGQEPGGRHLGLLIFDEPRQQEAAKESYRALLAHASHTGDAGAQVLFATSEPLDSLKDMLADHPAHLLVLAPGEKLLQQVS
;
A
#
# COMPACT_ATOMS: atom_id res chain seq x y z
N MET A 1 -30.64 -25.77 43.72
CA MET A 1 -31.05 -24.37 43.92
C MET A 1 -29.82 -23.46 44.02
N ASP A 2 -28.87 -23.70 44.95
CA ASP A 2 -27.68 -22.84 45.08
C ASP A 2 -26.66 -22.91 43.93
N LEU A 3 -26.50 -24.08 43.29
CA LEU A 3 -25.55 -24.23 42.18
C LEU A 3 -25.95 -23.39 40.95
N ALA A 4 -27.22 -23.53 40.53
CA ALA A 4 -27.78 -22.76 39.41
C ALA A 4 -27.75 -21.24 39.68
N ARG A 5 -27.90 -20.82 40.94
CA ARG A 5 -27.81 -19.41 41.33
C ARG A 5 -26.38 -18.86 41.21
N ARG A 6 -25.37 -19.69 41.53
CA ARG A 6 -23.95 -19.32 41.35
C ARG A 6 -23.56 -19.25 39.88
N GLU A 7 -24.00 -20.20 39.06
CA GLU A 7 -23.73 -20.17 37.61
C GLU A 7 -24.33 -18.92 36.94
N VAL A 8 -25.56 -18.55 37.30
CA VAL A 8 -26.19 -17.31 36.80
C VAL A 8 -25.42 -16.07 37.24
N GLU A 9 -24.90 -16.05 38.47
CA GLU A 9 -24.10 -14.95 38.99
C GLU A 9 -22.77 -14.83 38.23
N GLU A 10 -22.06 -15.94 38.02
CA GLU A 10 -20.81 -15.98 37.25
C GLU A 10 -21.01 -15.53 35.80
N LEU A 11 -22.09 -15.98 35.16
CA LEU A 11 -22.47 -15.54 33.82
C LEU A 11 -22.76 -14.04 33.77
N ARG A 12 -23.48 -13.50 34.77
CA ARG A 12 -23.76 -12.06 34.87
C ARG A 12 -22.47 -11.26 34.99
N GLU A 13 -21.56 -11.67 35.86
CA GLU A 13 -20.26 -11.01 36.04
C GLU A 13 -19.40 -11.06 34.77
N SER A 14 -19.36 -12.21 34.09
CA SER A 14 -18.68 -12.34 32.80
C SER A 14 -19.29 -11.42 31.74
N TRP A 15 -20.61 -11.39 31.63
CA TRP A 15 -21.33 -10.53 30.69
C TRP A 15 -21.11 -9.04 30.97
N LEU A 16 -21.14 -8.61 32.24
CA LEU A 16 -20.87 -7.22 32.62
C LEU A 16 -19.44 -6.81 32.23
N LYS A 17 -18.46 -7.68 32.48
CA LYS A 17 -17.06 -7.45 32.05
C LYS A 17 -16.94 -7.35 30.53
N GLN A 18 -17.55 -8.27 29.80
CA GLN A 18 -17.53 -8.26 28.33
C GLN A 18 -18.25 -7.03 27.76
N ARG A 19 -19.36 -6.60 28.35
CA ARG A 19 -20.09 -5.40 27.94
C ARG A 19 -19.27 -4.13 28.15
N GLU A 20 -18.54 -4.03 29.26
CA GLU A 20 -17.60 -2.92 29.50
C GLU A 20 -16.43 -2.94 28.52
N LEU A 21 -15.86 -4.11 28.23
CA LEU A 21 -14.83 -4.25 27.19
C LEU A 21 -15.36 -3.84 25.80
N PHE A 22 -16.57 -4.26 25.45
CA PHE A 22 -17.20 -3.93 24.17
C PHE A 22 -17.45 -2.43 24.03
N LYS A 23 -18.01 -1.78 25.06
CA LYS A 23 -18.20 -0.32 25.07
C LYS A 23 -16.88 0.45 24.89
N ARG A 24 -15.77 -0.06 25.42
CA ARG A 24 -14.45 0.54 25.22
C ARG A 24 -13.97 0.42 23.77
N LEU A 25 -14.37 -0.64 23.06
CA LEU A 25 -14.09 -0.81 21.63
C LEU A 25 -14.99 0.08 20.75
N GLU A 26 -16.24 0.33 21.16
CA GLU A 26 -17.20 1.12 20.38
C GLU A 26 -16.86 2.62 20.31
N ASN A 27 -16.16 3.16 21.32
CA ASN A 27 -15.89 4.60 21.41
C ASN A 27 -14.81 5.08 20.43
N ASP A 28 -13.99 4.17 19.88
CA ASP A 28 -12.94 4.55 18.95
C ASP A 28 -12.59 3.40 18.01
N LYS A 29 -13.00 3.49 16.74
CA LYS A 29 -12.75 2.46 15.72
C LYS A 29 -11.26 2.27 15.41
N LEU A 30 -10.45 3.29 15.68
CA LEU A 30 -9.01 3.28 15.46
C LEU A 30 -8.29 3.46 16.79
N SER A 31 -7.38 2.56 17.13
CA SER A 31 -6.45 2.80 18.22
C SER A 31 -5.51 3.96 17.88
N SER A 32 -4.78 4.46 18.88
CA SER A 32 -3.72 5.46 18.63
C SER A 32 -2.66 4.94 17.65
N ASN A 33 -2.36 3.63 17.68
CA ASN A 33 -1.42 3.02 16.74
C ASN A 33 -1.98 2.98 15.32
N ASP A 34 -3.28 2.68 15.17
CA ASP A 34 -3.92 2.66 13.85
C ASP A 34 -3.93 4.05 13.20
N ARG A 35 -4.22 5.09 13.99
CA ARG A 35 -4.13 6.48 13.50
C ARG A 35 -2.73 6.83 13.01
N GLN A 36 -1.72 6.44 13.79
CA GLN A 36 -0.33 6.69 13.43
C GLN A 36 0.07 5.96 12.13
N ARG A 37 -0.46 4.75 11.89
CA ARG A 37 -0.27 4.01 10.63
C ARG A 37 -0.93 4.73 9.46
N VAL A 38 -2.14 5.24 9.63
CA VAL A 38 -2.83 6.02 8.59
C VAL A 38 -2.08 7.32 8.27
N GLU A 39 -1.57 8.01 9.29
CA GLU A 39 -0.75 9.21 9.10
C GLU A 39 0.56 8.92 8.35
N ARG A 40 1.24 7.81 8.68
CA ARG A 40 2.44 7.37 7.95
C ARG A 40 2.12 6.96 6.52
N LEU A 41 1.00 6.26 6.29
CA LEU A 41 0.52 5.92 4.95
C LEU A 41 0.34 7.18 4.10
N GLN A 42 -0.36 8.18 4.66
CA GLN A 42 -0.55 9.46 3.99
C GLN A 42 0.80 10.13 3.69
N HIS A 43 1.71 10.19 4.66
CA HIS A 43 3.03 10.80 4.46
C HIS A 43 3.82 10.11 3.34
N SER A 44 3.84 8.77 3.32
CA SER A 44 4.50 7.97 2.28
C SER A 44 3.90 8.27 0.89
N ILE A 45 2.57 8.24 0.76
CA ILE A 45 1.89 8.52 -0.51
C ILE A 45 2.24 9.92 -1.02
N ARG A 46 2.21 10.93 -0.16
CA ARG A 46 2.55 12.31 -0.55
C ARG A 46 3.99 12.44 -1.02
N ALA A 47 4.94 11.83 -0.30
CA ALA A 47 6.36 11.86 -0.69
C ALA A 47 6.59 11.20 -2.05
N GLN A 48 5.91 10.09 -2.31
CA GLN A 48 5.97 9.39 -3.58
C GLN A 48 5.32 10.18 -4.72
N LEU A 49 4.13 10.77 -4.51
CA LEU A 49 3.47 11.62 -5.50
C LEU A 49 4.35 12.81 -5.92
N THR A 50 5.01 13.46 -4.97
CA THR A 50 6.00 14.51 -5.26
C THR A 50 7.12 13.97 -6.15
N SER A 51 7.68 12.81 -5.79
CA SER A 51 8.79 12.18 -6.53
C SER A 51 8.39 11.72 -7.93
N TYR A 52 7.14 11.29 -8.12
CA TYR A 52 6.60 10.85 -9.41
C TYR A 52 6.20 12.02 -10.32
N GLY A 53 6.28 13.27 -9.84
CA GLY A 53 5.90 14.45 -10.59
C GLY A 53 4.40 14.52 -10.84
N PHE A 54 3.60 14.22 -9.82
CA PHE A 54 2.15 14.38 -9.81
C PHE A 54 1.76 15.86 -9.99
N LYS A 55 0.72 16.16 -10.81
CA LYS A 55 0.41 17.55 -11.20
C LYS A 55 -1.05 17.96 -11.06
N SER A 56 -1.97 17.00 -10.95
CA SER A 56 -3.41 17.30 -10.91
C SER A 56 -3.81 18.06 -9.63
N LEU A 57 -3.12 17.81 -8.52
CA LEU A 57 -3.28 18.50 -7.23
C LEU A 57 -1.92 18.65 -6.56
N GLU A 58 -1.83 19.50 -5.55
CA GLU A 58 -0.63 19.50 -4.70
C GLU A 58 -0.61 18.22 -3.86
N PRO A 59 0.52 17.50 -3.77
CA PRO A 59 0.60 16.28 -2.96
C PRO A 59 0.14 16.49 -1.51
N SER A 60 0.34 17.68 -0.93
CA SER A 60 -0.14 18.03 0.41
C SER A 60 -1.66 18.04 0.57
N GLU A 61 -2.41 18.10 -0.52
CA GLU A 61 -3.87 18.13 -0.56
C GLU A 61 -4.49 16.73 -0.62
N VAL A 62 -3.68 15.68 -0.83
CA VAL A 62 -4.11 14.29 -0.85
C VAL A 62 -4.18 13.76 0.58
N GLU A 63 -5.35 13.40 1.07
CA GLU A 63 -5.58 12.84 2.39
C GLU A 63 -5.93 11.35 2.32
N ILE A 64 -5.83 10.63 3.45
CA ILE A 64 -6.32 9.26 3.56
C ILE A 64 -7.60 9.25 4.39
N ASP A 65 -8.69 8.79 3.79
CA ASP A 65 -9.95 8.65 4.49
C ASP A 65 -9.81 7.62 5.64
N LYS A 66 -10.20 8.01 6.84
CA LYS A 66 -9.98 7.21 8.07
C LYS A 66 -10.91 5.99 8.16
N THR A 67 -11.86 5.84 7.25
CA THR A 67 -12.84 4.74 7.24
C THR A 67 -12.55 3.72 6.14
N THR A 68 -12.27 4.21 4.94
CA THR A 68 -12.02 3.43 3.72
C THR A 68 -10.53 3.20 3.46
N TYR A 69 -9.67 4.00 4.09
CA TYR A 69 -8.22 4.05 3.90
C TYR A 69 -7.79 4.40 2.48
N ARG A 70 -8.69 4.99 1.68
CA ARG A 70 -8.40 5.40 0.31
C ARG A 70 -7.92 6.86 0.26
N PRO A 71 -7.09 7.20 -0.74
CA PRO A 71 -6.74 8.58 -1.03
C PRO A 71 -7.97 9.40 -1.44
N VAL A 72 -8.15 10.56 -0.81
CA VAL A 72 -9.25 11.51 -1.03
C VAL A 72 -8.71 12.94 -1.09
N HIS A 73 -9.50 13.85 -1.64
CA HIS A 73 -9.27 15.30 -1.57
C HIS A 73 -10.56 15.99 -1.14
N GLU A 74 -10.48 16.84 -0.13
CA GLU A 74 -11.65 17.51 0.48
C GLU A 74 -12.80 16.55 0.86
N GLY A 75 -12.47 15.29 1.21
CA GLY A 75 -13.45 14.26 1.55
C GLY A 75 -14.12 13.57 0.35
N PHE A 76 -13.68 13.84 -0.88
CA PHE A 76 -14.15 13.21 -2.10
C PHE A 76 -13.12 12.25 -2.69
N ASP A 77 -13.60 11.18 -3.34
CA ASP A 77 -12.75 10.26 -4.08
C ASP A 77 -12.07 10.99 -5.25
N LEU A 78 -10.76 10.79 -5.40
CA LEU A 78 -9.91 11.41 -6.43
C LEU A 78 -10.19 10.94 -7.87
N GLY A 79 -11.23 10.13 -8.09
CA GLY A 79 -11.56 9.51 -9.36
C GLY A 79 -11.78 10.48 -10.52
N PHE A 80 -12.39 11.63 -10.25
CA PHE A 80 -12.87 12.56 -11.28
C PHE A 80 -11.94 13.76 -11.53
N ASP A 81 -11.16 14.15 -10.52
CA ASP A 81 -10.31 15.36 -10.59
C ASP A 81 -8.90 15.08 -11.10
N LEU A 82 -8.51 13.81 -11.27
CA LEU A 82 -7.17 13.42 -11.71
C LEU A 82 -7.11 13.11 -13.21
N SER A 83 -6.02 13.53 -13.85
CA SER A 83 -5.67 12.99 -15.17
C SER A 83 -5.41 11.48 -15.09
N ALA A 84 -5.61 10.75 -16.19
CA ALA A 84 -5.34 9.31 -16.25
C ALA A 84 -3.90 8.98 -15.82
N SER A 85 -2.94 9.79 -16.24
CA SER A 85 -1.53 9.61 -15.87
C SER A 85 -1.26 9.85 -14.37
N ASP A 86 -2.01 10.76 -13.72
CA ASP A 86 -1.86 11.04 -12.29
C ASP A 86 -2.62 10.02 -11.43
N MET A 87 -3.73 9.49 -11.93
CA MET A 87 -4.40 8.34 -11.33
C MET A 87 -3.46 7.13 -11.23
N ILE A 88 -2.70 6.85 -12.30
CA ILE A 88 -1.69 5.77 -12.28
C ILE A 88 -0.59 6.04 -11.24
N ARG A 89 -0.07 7.28 -11.14
CA ARG A 89 0.91 7.66 -10.11
C ARG A 89 0.36 7.49 -8.69
N LEU A 90 -0.91 7.82 -8.49
CA LEU A 90 -1.59 7.63 -7.20
C LEU A 90 -1.74 6.15 -6.85
N ILE A 91 -2.10 5.30 -7.81
CA ILE A 91 -2.16 3.84 -7.61
C ILE A 91 -0.78 3.31 -7.20
N TRP A 92 0.28 3.71 -7.90
CA TRP A 92 1.65 3.32 -7.52
C TRP A 92 1.99 3.74 -6.09
N ALA A 93 1.76 5.03 -5.76
CA ALA A 93 2.05 5.58 -4.44
C ALA A 93 1.26 4.86 -3.34
N TYR A 94 -0.01 4.57 -3.58
CA TYR A 94 -0.86 3.86 -2.64
C TYR A 94 -0.39 2.43 -2.40
N LEU A 95 -0.06 1.68 -3.46
CA LEU A 95 0.41 0.30 -3.34
C LEU A 95 1.73 0.20 -2.56
N PHE A 96 2.68 1.10 -2.84
CA PHE A 96 3.94 1.17 -2.09
C PHE A 96 3.71 1.62 -0.66
N GLY A 97 2.86 2.62 -0.41
CA GLY A 97 2.53 3.05 0.94
C GLY A 97 1.95 1.91 1.78
N VAL A 98 1.06 1.08 1.21
CA VAL A 98 0.52 -0.11 1.88
C VAL A 98 1.60 -1.15 2.16
N LEU A 99 2.51 -1.39 1.21
CA LEU A 99 3.65 -2.28 1.38
C LEU A 99 4.53 -1.81 2.56
N GLU A 100 4.90 -0.53 2.58
CA GLU A 100 5.77 0.07 3.60
C GLU A 100 5.16 -0.02 5.00
N ILE A 101 3.89 0.38 5.17
CA ILE A 101 3.18 0.25 6.44
C ILE A 101 3.05 -1.23 6.85
N GLY A 102 2.88 -2.10 5.86
CA GLY A 102 2.81 -3.53 6.03
C GLY A 102 4.09 -4.20 6.53
N GLN A 103 5.25 -3.57 6.31
CA GLN A 103 6.57 -4.01 6.77
C GLN A 103 6.94 -3.47 8.16
N GLU A 104 6.18 -2.54 8.72
CA GLU A 104 6.42 -2.04 10.08
C GLU A 104 6.25 -3.14 11.14
N PRO A 105 6.81 -2.96 12.35
CA PRO A 105 6.57 -3.88 13.45
C PRO A 105 5.07 -4.13 13.70
N GLY A 106 4.69 -5.41 13.69
CA GLY A 106 3.29 -5.83 13.82
C GLY A 106 2.44 -5.64 12.55
N GLY A 107 3.06 -5.32 11.43
CA GLY A 107 2.50 -5.44 10.10
C GLY A 107 2.33 -6.91 9.69
N ARG A 108 1.39 -7.18 8.77
CA ARG A 108 1.05 -8.53 8.30
C ARG A 108 1.25 -8.70 6.81
N HIS A 109 1.89 -7.74 6.16
CA HIS A 109 2.10 -7.80 4.72
C HIS A 109 3.22 -8.77 4.38
N LEU A 110 3.05 -9.55 3.30
CA LEU A 110 4.02 -10.56 2.86
C LEU A 110 5.37 -9.95 2.40
N GLY A 111 5.42 -8.62 2.25
CA GLY A 111 6.57 -7.94 1.67
C GLY A 111 6.68 -8.12 0.17
N LEU A 112 5.63 -8.62 -0.51
CA LEU A 112 5.63 -8.85 -1.95
C LEU A 112 4.72 -7.85 -2.66
N LEU A 113 5.23 -7.20 -3.70
CA LEU A 113 4.44 -6.34 -4.58
C LEU A 113 4.74 -6.69 -6.05
N ILE A 114 3.68 -6.84 -6.85
CA ILE A 114 3.80 -7.24 -8.26
C ILE A 114 3.07 -6.20 -9.11
N PHE A 115 3.77 -5.62 -10.07
CA PHE A 115 3.21 -4.75 -11.09
C PHE A 115 3.18 -5.48 -12.43
N ASP A 116 2.00 -5.51 -13.05
CA ASP A 116 1.81 -6.01 -14.41
C ASP A 116 1.51 -4.83 -15.34
N GLU A 117 2.42 -4.59 -16.28
CA GLU A 117 2.46 -3.44 -17.17
C GLU A 117 2.17 -2.11 -16.45
N PRO A 118 2.95 -1.72 -15.43
CA PRO A 118 2.64 -0.56 -14.60
C PRO A 118 2.57 0.75 -15.38
N ARG A 119 3.33 0.88 -16.48
CA ARG A 119 3.34 2.06 -17.34
C ARG A 119 2.15 2.04 -18.31
N GLN A 120 0.94 2.12 -17.77
CA GLN A 120 -0.27 2.35 -18.57
C GLN A 120 -0.54 3.86 -18.75
N GLN A 121 -1.45 4.20 -19.67
CA GLN A 121 -1.98 5.56 -19.87
C GLN A 121 -0.90 6.62 -20.13
N GLU A 122 0.16 6.24 -20.86
CA GLU A 122 1.28 7.12 -21.26
C GLU A 122 1.96 7.85 -20.09
N ALA A 123 1.99 7.24 -18.89
CA ALA A 123 2.75 7.79 -17.77
C ALA A 123 4.20 8.10 -18.19
N ALA A 124 4.66 9.31 -17.80
CA ALA A 124 5.93 9.85 -18.24
C ALA A 124 7.11 8.95 -17.86
N LYS A 125 8.12 8.88 -18.73
CA LYS A 125 9.31 8.04 -18.52
C LYS A 125 10.02 8.40 -17.20
N GLU A 126 10.01 9.68 -16.84
CA GLU A 126 10.59 10.22 -15.61
C GLU A 126 9.84 9.73 -14.37
N SER A 127 8.51 9.68 -14.42
CA SER A 127 7.69 9.12 -13.34
C SER A 127 7.96 7.63 -13.15
N TYR A 128 8.11 6.90 -14.26
CA TYR A 128 8.43 5.48 -14.21
C TYR A 128 9.86 5.20 -13.72
N ARG A 129 10.84 6.04 -14.10
CA ARG A 129 12.19 6.02 -13.53
C ARG A 129 12.14 6.21 -12.00
N ALA A 130 11.39 7.19 -11.52
CA ALA A 130 11.24 7.42 -10.08
C ALA A 130 10.58 6.23 -9.37
N LEU A 131 9.59 5.58 -10.00
CA LEU A 131 8.98 4.35 -9.49
C LEU A 131 9.99 3.20 -9.34
N LEU A 132 10.80 2.96 -10.38
CA LEU A 132 11.81 1.90 -10.37
C LEU A 132 12.90 2.17 -9.33
N ALA A 133 13.32 3.42 -9.20
CA ALA A 133 14.25 3.84 -8.15
C ALA A 133 13.66 3.59 -6.75
N HIS A 134 12.40 3.97 -6.50
CA HIS A 134 11.73 3.72 -5.22
C HIS A 134 11.63 2.22 -4.90
N ALA A 135 11.26 1.42 -5.89
CA ALA A 135 11.17 -0.03 -5.76
C ALA A 135 12.51 -0.68 -5.37
N SER A 136 13.60 -0.21 -5.97
CA SER A 136 14.95 -0.72 -5.68
C SER A 136 15.34 -0.52 -4.21
N HIS A 137 15.11 0.68 -3.66
CA HIS A 137 15.38 0.96 -2.24
C HIS A 137 14.45 0.21 -1.28
N THR A 138 13.22 -0.10 -1.72
CA THR A 138 12.26 -0.87 -0.91
C THR A 138 12.75 -2.31 -0.72
N GLY A 139 13.56 -2.82 -1.67
CA GLY A 139 14.25 -4.11 -1.56
C GLY A 139 15.19 -4.20 -0.35
N ASP A 140 15.84 -3.11 0.03
CA ASP A 140 16.76 -3.06 1.17
C ASP A 140 16.04 -3.31 2.51
N ALA A 141 14.74 -3.01 2.57
CA ALA A 141 13.89 -3.26 3.74
C ALA A 141 13.38 -4.71 3.82
N GLY A 142 13.78 -5.59 2.89
CA GLY A 142 13.40 -7.01 2.86
C GLY A 142 12.13 -7.31 2.05
N ALA A 143 11.58 -6.31 1.35
CA ALA A 143 10.47 -6.50 0.43
C ALA A 143 10.96 -6.98 -0.95
N GLN A 144 10.12 -7.74 -1.66
CA GLN A 144 10.33 -8.14 -3.04
C GLN A 144 9.34 -7.41 -3.94
N VAL A 145 9.85 -6.66 -4.91
CA VAL A 145 9.02 -5.99 -5.93
C VAL A 145 9.31 -6.60 -7.30
N LEU A 146 8.26 -7.04 -7.98
CA LEU A 146 8.32 -7.64 -9.31
C LEU A 146 7.64 -6.73 -10.32
N PHE A 147 8.31 -6.47 -11.44
CA PHE A 147 7.78 -5.73 -12.57
C PHE A 147 7.71 -6.65 -13.79
N ALA A 148 6.50 -6.92 -14.28
CA ALA A 148 6.28 -7.50 -15.60
C ALA A 148 5.97 -6.36 -16.57
N THR A 149 6.78 -6.21 -17.61
CA THR A 149 6.60 -5.11 -18.57
C THR A 149 7.14 -5.45 -19.96
N SER A 150 6.52 -4.87 -20.97
CA SER A 150 6.94 -4.91 -22.39
C SER A 150 7.91 -3.80 -22.77
N GLU A 151 8.37 -2.98 -21.82
CA GLU A 151 9.38 -1.96 -22.06
C GLU A 151 10.69 -2.54 -22.63
N PRO A 152 11.32 -1.90 -23.64
CA PRO A 152 12.58 -2.36 -24.20
C PRO A 152 13.69 -2.44 -23.13
N LEU A 153 14.50 -3.49 -23.17
CA LEU A 153 15.57 -3.73 -22.19
C LEU A 153 16.53 -2.54 -22.03
N ASP A 154 16.92 -1.89 -23.15
CA ASP A 154 17.83 -0.75 -23.09
C ASP A 154 17.18 0.48 -22.43
N SER A 155 15.87 0.67 -22.64
CA SER A 155 15.09 1.71 -21.95
C SER A 155 15.03 1.43 -20.45
N LEU A 156 14.79 0.18 -20.04
CA LEU A 156 14.79 -0.22 -18.63
C LEU A 156 16.15 -0.04 -17.97
N LYS A 157 17.24 -0.41 -18.64
CA LYS A 157 18.60 -0.19 -18.12
C LYS A 157 18.90 1.30 -17.93
N ASP A 158 18.50 2.15 -18.89
CA ASP A 158 18.62 3.61 -18.78
C ASP A 158 17.75 4.21 -17.67
N MET A 159 16.59 3.61 -17.37
CA MET A 159 15.75 4.06 -16.26
C MET A 159 16.26 3.57 -14.90
N LEU A 160 16.77 2.35 -14.81
CA LEU A 160 17.34 1.80 -13.58
C LEU A 160 18.68 2.45 -13.23
N ALA A 161 19.47 2.86 -14.24
CA ALA A 161 20.80 3.43 -14.06
C ALA A 161 21.65 2.56 -13.10
N ASP A 162 22.01 3.09 -11.93
CA ASP A 162 22.84 2.41 -10.92
C ASP A 162 22.03 1.69 -9.83
N HIS A 163 20.69 1.71 -9.90
CA HIS A 163 19.83 1.07 -8.90
C HIS A 163 19.87 -0.47 -9.04
N PRO A 164 20.10 -1.22 -7.94
CA PRO A 164 20.16 -2.67 -7.99
C PRO A 164 18.81 -3.25 -8.41
N ALA A 165 18.85 -4.10 -9.44
CA ALA A 165 17.69 -4.85 -9.93
C ALA A 165 18.14 -6.14 -10.62
N HIS A 166 17.30 -7.17 -10.54
CA HIS A 166 17.49 -8.40 -11.30
C HIS A 166 16.60 -8.38 -12.55
N LEU A 167 17.22 -8.34 -13.73
CA LEU A 167 16.53 -8.26 -15.01
C LEU A 167 16.43 -9.65 -15.64
N LEU A 168 15.20 -10.07 -15.93
CA LEU A 168 14.89 -11.30 -16.64
C LEU A 168 14.22 -10.97 -17.97
N VAL A 169 14.82 -11.42 -19.07
CA VAL A 169 14.25 -11.30 -20.42
C VAL A 169 13.71 -12.66 -20.81
N LEU A 170 12.39 -12.74 -21.04
CA LEU A 170 11.73 -13.96 -21.46
C LEU A 170 11.53 -13.93 -22.98
N ALA A 171 11.93 -14.99 -23.66
CA ALA A 171 11.65 -15.15 -25.08
C ALA A 171 10.15 -15.46 -25.30
N PRO A 172 9.59 -15.18 -26.51
CA PRO A 172 8.21 -15.52 -26.81
C PRO A 172 7.91 -17.00 -26.54
N GLY A 173 6.93 -17.27 -25.67
CA GLY A 173 6.51 -18.62 -25.29
C GLY A 173 7.22 -19.20 -24.06
N GLU A 174 8.26 -18.56 -23.54
CA GLU A 174 8.84 -18.92 -22.25
C GLU A 174 7.91 -18.53 -21.10
N LYS A 175 7.85 -19.39 -20.08
CA LYS A 175 7.06 -19.15 -18.88
C LYS A 175 7.99 -18.86 -17.71
N LEU A 176 7.62 -17.83 -16.92
CA LEU A 176 8.31 -17.50 -15.67
C LEU A 176 8.23 -18.66 -14.66
N LEU A 177 7.06 -19.31 -14.57
CA LEU A 177 6.86 -20.49 -13.72
C LEU A 177 7.04 -21.75 -14.55
N GLN A 178 8.07 -22.53 -14.20
CA GLN A 178 8.38 -23.81 -14.82
C GLN A 178 7.99 -24.95 -13.88
N GLN A 179 7.57 -26.09 -14.43
CA GLN A 179 7.35 -27.29 -13.62
C GLN A 179 8.69 -27.77 -13.09
N VAL A 180 8.78 -27.90 -11.76
CA VAL A 180 9.90 -28.60 -11.13
C VAL A 180 9.69 -30.09 -11.39
N SER A 181 10.65 -30.71 -12.08
CA SER A 181 10.67 -32.15 -12.37
C SER A 181 11.39 -32.93 -11.28
#